data_AF-A0A2K8P5P8-F1
#
_entry.id   AF-A0A2K8P5P8-F1
#
_cell.length_a   1.000
_cell.length_b   1.000
_cell.length_c   1.000
_cell.angle_alpha   90.00
_cell.angle_beta   90.00
_cell.angle_gamma   90.00
#
_symmetry.space_group_name_H-M   'P 1'
#
loop_
_entity.id
_entity.type
_entity.pdbx_description
1 polymer ?
#
loop_
_entity_poly.entity_id
_entity_poly.type
_entity_poly.pdbx_seq_one_letter_code
_entity_poly.pdbx_strand_id
1 'polypeptide(L)'
;MDSLFIINLMLLIVNFIVMISLLFSVLYFNRAYMNYQVPRINSYNDVISSKEIERIIEQFKRIYHLVDYEIIYADTENYINLFRNLNKSKKQIVISKKIFESVGYEIDYIISRLWIASKINEKNWLVRGYKWLLVTIPFLSLALMCICLLMNCILFGYMSGRSSENVDKIILWIWKIPMFSVFFFIGFISMIMSYFFSLKVKEAIEYSYSNEISSLVKLALEEYVQDFVSARTYAQNIKISYLPLIKNAHFWENAKWVGPFVYM
;
A
#
# COMPACT_ATOMS: atom_id res chain seq x y z
N MET A 1 -15.20 -43.07 10.51
CA MET A 1 -14.71 -41.85 9.84
C MET A 1 -13.19 -41.89 9.91
N ASP A 2 -12.54 -41.97 8.75
CA ASP A 2 -11.09 -42.06 8.69
C ASP A 2 -10.47 -40.82 9.35
N SER A 3 -9.44 -41.02 10.19
CA SER A 3 -8.69 -39.94 10.86
C SER A 3 -8.27 -38.84 9.88
N LEU A 4 -7.99 -39.22 8.64
CA LEU A 4 -7.61 -38.36 7.53
C LEU A 4 -8.73 -37.41 7.07
N PHE A 5 -9.99 -37.84 7.16
CA PHE A 5 -11.13 -36.96 6.89
C PHE A 5 -11.24 -35.86 7.94
N ILE A 6 -11.07 -36.21 9.22
CA ILE A 6 -11.10 -35.25 10.33
C ILE A 6 -9.97 -34.23 10.20
N ILE A 7 -8.75 -34.68 9.86
CA ILE A 7 -7.59 -33.79 9.65
C ILE A 7 -7.86 -32.79 8.53
N ASN A 8 -8.33 -33.26 7.36
CA ASN A 8 -8.63 -32.37 6.23
C ASN A 8 -9.76 -31.39 6.56
N LEU A 9 -10.78 -31.81 7.29
CA LEU A 9 -11.86 -30.94 7.76
C LEU A 9 -11.33 -29.86 8.70
N MET A 10 -10.50 -30.23 9.68
CA MET A 10 -9.89 -29.27 10.60
C MET A 10 -9.02 -28.25 9.86
N LEU A 11 -8.18 -28.70 8.93
CA LEU A 11 -7.35 -27.78 8.12
C LEU A 11 -8.21 -26.83 7.28
N LEU A 12 -9.31 -27.32 6.69
CA LEU A 12 -10.22 -26.48 5.94
C LEU A 12 -10.86 -25.40 6.83
N ILE A 13 -11.33 -25.77 8.01
CA ILE A 13 -11.87 -24.84 9.01
C ILE A 13 -10.81 -23.79 9.38
N VAL A 14 -9.57 -24.19 9.64
CA VAL A 14 -8.49 -23.25 9.96
C VAL A 14 -8.25 -22.27 8.79
N ASN A 15 -8.25 -22.74 7.55
CA ASN A 15 -8.08 -21.85 6.39
C ASN A 15 -9.21 -20.80 6.32
N PHE A 16 -10.46 -21.19 6.60
CA PHE A 16 -11.59 -20.24 6.70
C PHE A 16 -11.41 -19.23 7.83
N ILE A 17 -10.99 -19.69 9.01
CA ILE A 17 -10.72 -18.80 10.16
C ILE A 17 -9.65 -17.76 9.81
N VAL A 18 -8.59 -18.16 9.08
CA VAL A 18 -7.56 -17.22 8.61
C VAL A 18 -8.13 -16.19 7.63
N MET A 19 -8.98 -16.58 6.68
CA MET A 19 -9.62 -15.61 5.78
C MET A 19 -10.52 -14.63 6.53
N ILE A 20 -11.29 -15.13 7.49
CA ILE A 20 -12.17 -14.32 8.33
C ILE A 20 -11.34 -13.34 9.18
N SER A 21 -10.23 -13.78 9.78
CA SER A 21 -9.37 -12.91 10.58
C SER A 21 -8.72 -11.79 9.75
N LEU A 22 -8.35 -12.07 8.49
CA LEU A 22 -7.88 -11.04 7.56
C LEU A 22 -8.97 -10.02 7.24
N LEU A 23 -10.20 -10.48 7.00
CA LEU A 23 -11.33 -9.58 6.78
C LEU A 23 -11.59 -8.68 8.00
N PHE A 24 -11.59 -9.25 9.21
CA PHE A 24 -11.70 -8.48 10.45
C PHE A 24 -10.56 -7.47 10.62
N SER A 25 -9.34 -7.83 10.21
CA SER A 25 -8.20 -6.89 10.22
C SER A 25 -8.46 -5.67 9.34
N VAL A 26 -8.99 -5.88 8.12
CA VAL A 26 -9.38 -4.78 7.22
C VAL A 26 -10.45 -3.89 7.85
N LEU A 27 -11.48 -4.48 8.45
CA LEU A 27 -12.55 -3.73 9.13
C LEU A 27 -12.03 -2.92 10.32
N TYR A 28 -11.09 -3.48 11.08
CA TYR A 28 -10.43 -2.79 12.18
C TYR A 28 -9.66 -1.55 11.69
N PHE A 29 -8.82 -1.70 10.66
CA PHE A 29 -8.08 -0.57 10.07
C PHE A 29 -9.02 0.50 9.52
N ASN A 30 -10.10 0.10 8.86
CA ASN A 30 -11.10 1.03 8.34
C ASN A 30 -11.75 1.85 9.46
N ARG A 31 -12.18 1.20 10.54
CA ARG A 31 -12.75 1.88 11.71
C ARG A 31 -11.73 2.82 12.38
N ALA A 32 -10.49 2.36 12.56
CA ALA A 32 -9.42 3.18 13.13
C ALA A 32 -9.16 4.43 12.28
N TYR A 33 -9.12 4.29 10.96
CA TYR A 33 -8.95 5.40 10.03
C TYR A 33 -10.12 6.40 10.08
N MET A 34 -11.36 5.92 10.16
CA MET A 34 -12.53 6.79 10.25
C MET A 34 -12.54 7.64 11.52
N ASN A 35 -12.02 7.11 12.63
CA ASN A 35 -11.91 7.85 13.89
C ASN A 35 -10.62 8.68 14.02
N TYR A 36 -9.65 8.45 13.15
CA TYR A 36 -8.37 9.15 13.18
C TYR A 36 -8.53 10.64 12.87
N GLN A 37 -7.87 11.52 13.62
CA GLN A 37 -7.85 12.95 13.33
C GLN A 37 -6.44 13.36 12.95
N VAL A 38 -6.33 14.06 11.83
CA VAL A 38 -5.06 14.64 11.39
C VAL A 38 -4.89 15.94 12.17
N PRO A 39 -3.81 16.09 12.96
CA PRO A 39 -3.56 17.32 13.68
C PRO A 39 -3.31 18.47 12.69
N ARG A 40 -3.80 19.67 12.99
CA ARG A 40 -3.48 20.86 12.19
C ARG A 40 -2.11 21.41 12.59
N ILE A 41 -1.29 21.76 11.61
CA ILE A 41 -0.07 22.52 11.81
C ILE A 41 -0.48 24.00 11.90
N ASN A 42 -0.28 24.59 13.07
CA ASN A 42 -0.53 26.01 13.27
C ASN A 42 0.69 26.80 12.79
N SER A 43 0.55 27.47 11.65
CA SER A 43 1.57 28.38 11.13
C SER A 43 0.93 29.64 10.57
N TYR A 44 1.76 30.61 10.18
CA TYR A 44 1.31 31.85 9.55
C TYR A 44 0.72 31.61 8.15
N ASN A 45 1.09 30.50 7.50
CA ASN A 45 0.67 30.15 6.15
C ASN A 45 -0.53 29.20 6.20
N ASP A 46 -1.73 29.75 6.40
CA ASP A 46 -2.95 28.95 6.46
C ASP A 46 -3.40 28.42 5.10
N VAL A 47 -3.03 29.09 4.00
CA VAL A 47 -3.45 28.76 2.63
C VAL A 47 -2.28 28.95 1.68
N ILE A 48 -2.13 28.04 0.71
CA ILE A 48 -1.20 28.16 -0.40
C ILE A 48 -1.97 28.38 -1.71
N SER A 49 -1.52 29.32 -2.53
CA SER A 49 -2.19 29.63 -3.79
C SER A 49 -1.87 28.58 -4.86
N SER A 50 -2.78 28.38 -5.82
CA SER A 50 -2.54 27.47 -6.95
C SER A 50 -1.31 27.86 -7.78
N LYS A 51 -1.00 29.16 -7.87
CA LYS A 51 0.20 29.66 -8.55
C LYS A 51 1.49 29.27 -7.84
N GLU A 52 1.49 29.29 -6.50
CA GLU A 52 2.63 28.83 -5.71
C GLU A 52 2.82 27.32 -5.84
N ILE A 53 1.72 26.55 -5.82
CA ILE A 53 1.77 25.11 -6.07
C ILE A 53 2.38 24.80 -7.45
N GLU A 54 1.92 25.48 -8.50
CA GLU A 54 2.49 25.31 -9.85
C GLU A 54 3.98 25.66 -9.90
N ARG A 55 4.38 26.75 -9.22
CA ARG A 55 5.79 27.13 -9.09
C ARG A 55 6.61 26.04 -8.36
N ILE A 56 6.10 25.49 -7.27
CA ILE A 56 6.74 24.39 -6.52
C ILE A 56 6.92 23.18 -7.44
N ILE A 57 5.85 22.79 -8.13
CA ILE A 57 5.85 21.66 -9.06
C ILE A 57 6.93 21.85 -10.12
N GLU A 58 6.98 23.00 -10.79
CA GLU A 58 7.96 23.26 -11.85
C GLU A 58 9.40 23.35 -11.33
N GLN A 59 9.62 23.91 -10.13
CA GLN A 59 10.95 23.92 -9.50
C GLN A 59 11.43 22.49 -9.20
N PHE A 60 10.61 21.68 -8.52
CA PHE A 60 10.99 20.31 -8.16
C PHE A 60 11.07 19.37 -9.37
N LYS A 61 10.27 19.62 -10.41
CA LYS A 61 10.39 18.95 -11.70
C LYS A 61 11.79 19.11 -12.30
N ARG A 62 12.35 20.32 -12.26
CA ARG A 62 13.71 20.61 -12.74
C ARG A 62 14.76 19.93 -11.86
N ILE A 63 14.62 20.04 -10.53
CA ILE A 63 15.54 19.44 -9.56
C ILE A 63 15.65 17.93 -9.74
N TYR A 64 14.53 17.24 -10.00
CA TYR A 64 14.51 15.79 -10.19
C TYR A 64 14.73 15.34 -11.64
N HIS A 65 15.14 16.24 -12.54
CA HIS A 65 15.37 15.96 -13.96
C HIS A 65 14.14 15.33 -14.66
N LEU A 66 12.94 15.79 -14.30
CA LEU A 66 11.65 15.34 -14.84
C LEU A 66 11.11 16.30 -15.93
N VAL A 67 11.99 17.09 -16.56
CA VAL A 67 11.59 18.15 -17.50
C VAL A 67 10.77 17.62 -18.69
N ASP A 68 11.11 16.41 -19.15
CA ASP A 68 10.42 15.72 -20.25
C ASP A 68 9.03 15.19 -19.89
N TYR A 69 8.63 15.25 -18.62
CA TYR A 69 7.35 14.75 -18.14
C TYR A 69 6.32 15.88 -18.01
N GLU A 70 5.10 15.65 -18.46
CA GLU A 70 3.96 16.51 -18.17
C GLU A 70 3.43 16.20 -16.77
N ILE A 71 3.25 17.22 -15.92
CA ILE A 71 2.71 17.04 -14.57
C ILE A 71 1.25 17.48 -14.57
N ILE A 72 0.36 16.52 -14.34
CA ILE A 72 -1.09 16.74 -14.29
C ILE A 72 -1.50 16.82 -12.81
N TYR A 73 -1.70 18.03 -12.31
CA TYR A 73 -2.26 18.29 -10.98
C TYR A 73 -3.75 18.60 -11.09
N ALA A 74 -4.58 17.57 -10.97
CA ALA A 74 -6.02 17.67 -11.24
C ALA A 74 -6.86 16.92 -10.22
N ASP A 75 -8.13 17.32 -10.12
CA ASP A 75 -9.16 16.56 -9.44
C ASP A 75 -9.41 15.30 -10.26
N THR A 76 -9.12 14.14 -9.68
CA THR A 76 -9.26 12.85 -10.35
C THR A 76 -10.33 12.04 -9.63
N GLU A 77 -11.35 11.60 -10.36
CA GLU A 77 -12.40 10.71 -9.82
C GLU A 77 -11.79 9.40 -9.26
N ASN A 78 -10.68 8.95 -9.85
CA ASN A 78 -9.96 7.76 -9.44
C ASN A 78 -8.62 8.11 -8.82
N TYR A 79 -8.35 7.57 -7.64
CA TYR A 79 -7.06 7.77 -6.99
C TYR A 79 -5.91 7.08 -7.67
N ILE A 80 -4.81 7.80 -7.59
CA ILE A 80 -3.55 7.40 -8.12
C ILE A 80 -2.71 6.88 -6.96
N ASN A 81 -2.66 5.56 -6.87
CA ASN A 81 -1.84 4.85 -5.88
C ASN A 81 -0.39 5.34 -5.91
N LEU A 82 0.28 5.23 -4.77
CA LEU A 82 1.66 5.66 -4.54
C LEU A 82 2.63 5.34 -5.69
N PHE A 83 2.54 4.14 -6.24
CA PHE A 83 3.43 3.65 -7.31
C PHE A 83 2.81 3.64 -8.72
N ARG A 84 1.68 4.33 -8.91
CA ARG A 84 0.96 4.45 -10.18
C ARG A 84 0.89 5.88 -10.71
N ASN A 85 1.56 6.82 -10.05
CA ASN A 85 1.57 8.23 -10.45
C ASN A 85 2.40 8.52 -11.71
N LEU A 86 3.35 7.65 -12.06
CA LEU A 86 4.18 7.80 -13.25
C LEU A 86 3.66 6.93 -14.41
N ASN A 87 3.31 7.56 -15.53
CA ASN A 87 3.07 6.91 -16.82
C ASN A 87 4.28 7.15 -17.75
N LYS A 88 5.14 6.14 -17.88
CA LYS A 88 6.35 6.23 -18.71
C LYS A 88 6.06 6.32 -20.21
N SER A 89 4.99 5.68 -20.68
CA SER A 89 4.65 5.67 -22.11
C SER A 89 4.14 7.03 -22.58
N LYS A 90 3.30 7.68 -21.77
CA LYS A 90 2.77 9.02 -22.06
C LYS A 90 3.68 10.15 -21.58
N LYS A 91 4.79 9.83 -20.90
CA LYS A 91 5.63 10.79 -20.16
C LYS A 91 4.79 11.72 -19.26
N GLN A 92 3.88 11.14 -18.48
CA GLN A 92 2.98 11.89 -17.60
C GLN A 92 3.20 11.51 -16.14
N ILE A 93 3.15 12.49 -15.24
CA ILE A 93 3.11 12.31 -13.79
C ILE A 93 1.81 12.92 -13.32
N VAL A 94 0.93 12.10 -12.76
CA VAL A 94 -0.39 12.55 -12.32
C VAL A 94 -0.41 12.60 -10.79
N ILE A 95 -0.78 13.77 -10.27
CA ILE A 95 -0.89 14.05 -8.84
C ILE A 95 -2.35 14.43 -8.58
N SER A 96 -3.08 13.56 -7.89
CA SER A 96 -4.47 13.83 -7.50
C SER A 96 -4.50 14.98 -6.49
N LYS A 97 -5.32 15.99 -6.76
CA LYS A 97 -5.71 17.01 -5.78
C LYS A 97 -6.53 16.39 -4.65
N LYS A 98 -6.38 16.94 -3.45
CA LYS A 98 -7.18 16.58 -2.26
C LYS A 98 -7.14 17.72 -1.26
N ILE A 99 -8.05 17.69 -0.30
CA ILE A 99 -8.11 18.69 0.77
C ILE A 99 -7.09 18.32 1.85
N PHE A 100 -6.28 19.28 2.26
CA PHE A 100 -5.30 19.14 3.34
C PHE A 100 -5.67 20.03 4.53
N GLU A 101 -5.43 19.51 5.73
CA GLU A 101 -5.60 20.28 6.97
C GLU A 101 -4.54 21.39 7.14
N SER A 102 -3.44 21.35 6.39
CA SER A 102 -2.33 22.30 6.51
C SER A 102 -1.47 22.36 5.26
N VAL A 103 -0.91 23.53 4.95
CA VAL A 103 -0.01 23.76 3.80
C VAL A 103 1.21 22.83 3.82
N GLY A 104 1.81 22.59 4.98
CA GLY A 104 2.95 21.68 5.11
C GLY A 104 2.66 20.26 4.61
N TYR A 105 1.44 19.75 4.82
CA TYR A 105 1.03 18.43 4.33
C TYR A 105 0.85 18.40 2.81
N GLU A 106 0.32 19.48 2.24
CA GLU A 106 0.16 19.61 0.79
C GLU A 106 1.52 19.68 0.08
N ILE A 107 2.45 20.49 0.62
CA ILE A 107 3.81 20.59 0.10
C ILE A 107 4.52 19.24 0.19
N ASP A 108 4.49 18.55 1.34
CA ASP A 108 5.11 17.23 1.48
C ASP A 108 4.50 16.20 0.52
N TYR A 109 3.19 16.23 0.31
CA TYR A 109 2.53 15.36 -0.65
C TYR A 109 3.00 15.61 -2.09
N ILE A 110 3.03 16.86 -2.55
CA ILE A 110 3.43 17.18 -3.92
C ILE A 110 4.89 16.78 -4.15
N ILE A 111 5.79 17.18 -3.26
CA ILE A 111 7.22 16.90 -3.39
C ILE A 111 7.47 15.39 -3.35
N SER A 112 6.85 14.66 -2.42
CA SER A 112 7.03 13.21 -2.33
C SER A 112 6.51 12.45 -3.55
N ARG A 113 5.42 12.91 -4.18
CA ARG A 113 4.92 12.32 -5.44
C ARG A 113 5.93 12.49 -6.58
N LEU A 114 6.51 13.68 -6.72
CA LEU A 114 7.56 13.93 -7.71
C LEU A 114 8.83 13.12 -7.42
N TRP A 115 9.23 13.06 -6.15
CA TRP A 115 10.38 12.28 -5.72
C TRP A 115 10.21 10.80 -6.05
N ILE A 116 9.07 10.20 -5.71
CA ILE A 116 8.77 8.80 -6.07
C ILE A 116 8.80 8.59 -7.58
N ALA A 117 8.19 9.49 -8.35
CA ALA A 117 8.18 9.39 -9.80
C ALA A 117 9.60 9.38 -10.37
N SER A 118 10.47 10.26 -9.87
CA SER A 118 11.89 10.28 -10.20
C SER A 118 12.60 8.98 -9.85
N LYS A 119 12.47 8.49 -8.61
CA LYS A 119 13.11 7.22 -8.19
C LYS A 119 12.61 6.00 -8.95
N ILE A 120 11.33 5.97 -9.36
CA ILE A 120 10.78 4.93 -10.24
C ILE A 120 11.36 5.04 -11.66
N ASN A 121 11.57 6.26 -12.15
CA ASN A 121 12.19 6.51 -13.45
C ASN A 121 13.64 6.00 -13.47
N GLU A 122 14.42 6.36 -12.45
CA GLU A 122 15.82 5.96 -12.21
C GLU A 122 16.02 4.49 -11.87
N LYS A 123 14.93 3.71 -11.75
CA LYS A 123 14.98 2.29 -11.40
C LYS A 123 15.58 2.00 -10.01
N ASN A 124 15.44 2.94 -9.07
CA ASN A 124 15.97 2.81 -7.71
C ASN A 124 15.48 1.52 -7.02
N TRP A 125 16.41 0.72 -6.50
CA TRP A 125 16.15 -0.61 -5.96
C TRP A 125 15.31 -0.55 -4.67
N LEU A 126 15.51 0.46 -3.83
CA LEU A 126 14.82 0.64 -2.55
C LEU A 126 13.32 0.88 -2.79
N VAL A 127 12.98 1.84 -3.66
CA VAL A 127 11.58 2.16 -4.01
C VAL A 127 10.90 1.00 -4.73
N ARG A 128 11.63 0.29 -5.60
CA ARG A 128 11.13 -0.94 -6.24
C ARG A 128 10.84 -2.04 -5.23
N GLY A 129 11.77 -2.31 -4.32
CA GLY A 129 11.60 -3.29 -3.25
C GLY A 129 10.39 -2.96 -2.38
N TYR A 130 10.19 -1.68 -2.06
CA TYR A 130 9.03 -1.23 -1.31
C TYR A 130 7.70 -1.48 -2.05
N LYS A 131 7.64 -1.17 -3.35
CA LYS A 131 6.48 -1.50 -4.20
C LYS A 131 6.19 -3.01 -4.21
N TRP A 132 7.24 -3.84 -4.28
CA TRP A 132 7.09 -5.30 -4.26
C TRP A 132 6.48 -5.79 -2.94
N LEU A 133 7.01 -5.31 -1.81
CA LEU A 133 6.54 -5.66 -0.47
C LEU A 133 5.11 -5.17 -0.19
N LEU A 134 4.73 -3.99 -0.66
CA LEU A 134 3.42 -3.41 -0.38
C LEU A 134 2.30 -3.88 -1.31
N VAL A 135 2.63 -4.17 -2.57
CA VAL A 135 1.61 -4.41 -3.60
C VAL A 135 1.70 -5.82 -4.15
N THR A 136 2.89 -6.23 -4.58
CA THR A 136 3.03 -7.42 -5.43
C THR A 136 2.95 -8.69 -4.58
N ILE A 137 3.72 -8.77 -3.49
CA ILE A 137 3.73 -9.93 -2.61
C ILE A 137 2.37 -10.13 -1.93
N PRO A 138 1.75 -9.11 -1.29
CA PRO A 138 0.44 -9.30 -0.66
C PRO A 138 -0.64 -9.73 -1.64
N PHE A 139 -0.67 -9.14 -2.85
CA PHE A 139 -1.66 -9.50 -3.87
C PHE A 139 -1.48 -10.95 -4.35
N LEU A 140 -0.24 -11.35 -4.68
CA LEU A 140 0.03 -12.72 -5.11
C LEU A 140 -0.25 -13.74 -4.00
N SER A 141 0.10 -13.42 -2.76
CA SER A 141 -0.18 -14.26 -1.59
C SER A 141 -1.68 -14.43 -1.35
N LEU A 142 -2.46 -13.34 -1.44
CA LEU A 142 -3.91 -13.40 -1.31
C LEU A 142 -4.55 -14.20 -2.45
N ALA A 143 -4.10 -14.01 -3.70
CA ALA A 143 -4.57 -14.77 -4.84
C ALA A 143 -4.27 -16.27 -4.69
N LEU A 144 -3.06 -16.62 -4.27
CA LEU A 144 -2.65 -18.00 -3.96
C LEU A 144 -3.55 -18.61 -2.88
N MET A 145 -3.80 -17.89 -1.79
CA MET A 145 -4.69 -18.32 -0.71
C MET A 145 -6.12 -18.59 -1.21
N CYS A 146 -6.70 -17.66 -1.99
CA CYS A 146 -8.04 -17.82 -2.55
C CYS A 146 -8.15 -19.05 -3.45
N ILE A 147 -7.17 -19.25 -4.35
CA ILE A 147 -7.12 -20.41 -5.25
C ILE A 147 -6.97 -21.71 -4.43
N CYS A 148 -6.07 -21.75 -3.45
CA CYS A 148 -5.86 -22.91 -2.62
C CYS A 148 -7.12 -23.26 -1.80
N LEU A 149 -7.80 -22.26 -1.24
CA LEU A 149 -9.04 -22.47 -0.49
C LEU A 149 -10.13 -23.05 -1.40
N LEU A 150 -10.32 -22.50 -2.59
CA LEU A 150 -11.31 -23.00 -3.56
C LEU A 150 -11.03 -24.46 -3.94
N MET A 151 -9.78 -24.78 -4.28
CA MET A 151 -9.37 -26.14 -4.63
C MET A 151 -9.56 -27.11 -3.45
N ASN A 152 -9.29 -26.65 -2.23
CA ASN A 152 -9.48 -27.44 -1.02
C ASN A 152 -10.97 -27.71 -0.75
N CYS A 153 -11.85 -26.73 -0.95
CA CYS A 153 -13.31 -26.92 -0.88
C CYS A 153 -13.80 -27.95 -1.92
N ILE A 154 -13.34 -27.86 -3.17
CA ILE A 154 -13.70 -28.80 -4.24
C ILE A 154 -13.23 -30.22 -3.89
N LEU A 155 -11.97 -30.36 -3.45
CA LEU A 155 -11.40 -31.65 -3.06
C LEU A 155 -12.15 -32.26 -1.87
N PHE A 156 -12.44 -31.46 -0.84
CA PHE A 156 -13.17 -31.90 0.35
C PHE A 156 -14.59 -32.34 -0.01
N GLY A 157 -15.30 -31.57 -0.84
CA GLY A 157 -16.63 -31.92 -1.34
C GLY A 157 -16.63 -33.21 -2.16
N TYR A 158 -15.63 -33.42 -3.01
CA TYR A 158 -15.48 -34.63 -3.82
C TYR A 158 -15.23 -35.89 -2.99
N MET A 159 -14.39 -35.79 -1.96
CA MET A 159 -14.05 -36.90 -1.07
C MET A 159 -15.14 -37.20 -0.03
N SER A 160 -16.05 -36.25 0.21
CA SER A 160 -17.18 -36.44 1.12
C SER A 160 -18.13 -37.51 0.57
N GLY A 161 -18.26 -38.63 1.29
CA GLY A 161 -19.17 -39.73 0.94
C GLY A 161 -18.61 -40.77 -0.04
N ARG A 162 -17.32 -40.71 -0.40
CA ARG A 162 -16.66 -41.74 -1.22
C ARG A 162 -15.74 -42.62 -0.39
N SER A 163 -15.75 -43.93 -0.64
CA SER A 163 -14.75 -44.85 -0.13
C SER A 163 -13.44 -44.72 -0.92
N SER A 164 -12.30 -44.96 -0.25
CA SER A 164 -10.96 -44.86 -0.84
C SER A 164 -10.72 -45.77 -2.04
N GLU A 165 -11.49 -46.86 -2.17
CA GLU A 165 -11.40 -47.84 -3.26
C GLU A 165 -11.93 -47.31 -4.60
N ASN A 166 -12.82 -46.30 -4.57
CA ASN A 166 -13.50 -45.76 -5.75
C ASN A 166 -12.88 -44.43 -6.24
N VAL A 167 -11.68 -44.09 -5.78
CA VAL A 167 -11.04 -42.80 -6.04
C VAL A 167 -9.73 -42.98 -6.78
N ASP A 168 -9.50 -42.14 -7.80
CA ASP A 168 -8.24 -42.10 -8.55
C ASP A 168 -7.03 -41.93 -7.64
N LYS A 169 -5.93 -42.64 -7.95
CA LYS A 169 -4.70 -42.65 -7.15
C LYS A 169 -4.13 -41.24 -6.92
N ILE A 170 -4.24 -40.35 -7.91
CA ILE A 170 -3.76 -38.97 -7.82
C ILE A 170 -4.59 -38.17 -6.81
N ILE A 171 -5.92 -38.26 -6.87
CA ILE A 171 -6.81 -37.55 -5.95
C ILE A 171 -6.61 -38.06 -4.52
N LEU A 172 -6.47 -39.38 -4.36
CA LEU A 172 -6.15 -39.99 -3.07
C LEU A 172 -4.79 -39.51 -2.51
N TRP A 173 -3.80 -39.31 -3.38
CA TRP A 173 -2.49 -38.79 -2.98
C TRP A 173 -2.58 -37.33 -2.49
N ILE A 174 -3.28 -36.47 -3.22
CA ILE A 174 -3.54 -35.07 -2.82
C ILE A 174 -4.39 -35.02 -1.53
N TRP A 175 -5.29 -35.98 -1.31
CA TRP A 175 -6.07 -36.06 -0.08
C TRP A 175 -5.22 -36.46 1.13
N LYS A 176 -4.25 -37.36 0.94
CA LYS A 176 -3.33 -37.81 2.00
C LYS A 176 -2.32 -36.73 2.41
N ILE A 177 -1.84 -35.95 1.45
CA ILE A 177 -0.90 -34.85 1.68
C ILE A 177 -1.67 -33.56 1.41
N PRO A 178 -2.16 -32.82 2.44
CA PRO A 178 -3.05 -31.68 2.29
C PRO A 178 -2.32 -30.45 1.70
N MET A 179 -1.85 -30.58 0.46
CA MET A 179 -0.92 -29.69 -0.23
C MET A 179 -1.52 -28.29 -0.40
N PHE A 180 -2.83 -28.21 -0.66
CA PHE A 180 -3.53 -26.93 -0.77
C PHE A 180 -3.56 -26.17 0.55
N SER A 181 -3.76 -26.84 1.69
CA SER A 181 -3.65 -26.20 3.01
C SER A 181 -2.23 -25.72 3.28
N VAL A 182 -1.20 -26.51 2.92
CA VAL A 182 0.20 -26.11 3.10
C VAL A 182 0.53 -24.86 2.27
N PHE A 183 0.16 -24.82 0.99
CA PHE A 183 0.37 -23.64 0.16
C PHE A 183 -0.43 -22.42 0.61
N PHE A 184 -1.64 -22.63 1.12
CA PHE A 184 -2.42 -21.57 1.75
C PHE A 184 -1.65 -20.94 2.93
N PHE A 185 -1.07 -21.75 3.82
CA PHE A 185 -0.26 -21.24 4.93
C PHE A 185 1.02 -20.54 4.47
N ILE A 186 1.68 -21.03 3.41
CA ILE A 186 2.85 -20.34 2.83
C ILE A 186 2.45 -18.94 2.34
N GLY A 187 1.30 -18.82 1.64
CA GLY A 187 0.76 -17.52 1.22
C GLY A 187 0.48 -16.61 2.41
N PHE A 188 -0.16 -17.13 3.46
CA PHE A 188 -0.45 -16.38 4.68
C PHE A 188 0.82 -15.85 5.38
N ILE A 189 1.81 -16.71 5.60
CA ILE A 189 3.09 -16.33 6.22
C ILE A 189 3.82 -15.31 5.35
N SER A 190 3.85 -15.51 4.03
CA SER A 190 4.46 -14.57 3.09
C SER A 190 3.82 -13.18 3.20
N MET A 191 2.50 -13.11 3.32
CA MET A 191 1.79 -11.84 3.49
C MET A 191 2.16 -11.15 4.81
N ILE A 192 2.19 -11.88 5.93
CA ILE A 192 2.61 -11.34 7.23
C ILE A 192 4.05 -10.82 7.19
N MET A 193 4.97 -11.60 6.62
CA MET A 193 6.37 -11.22 6.49
C MET A 193 6.52 -9.96 5.63
N SER A 194 5.79 -9.87 4.53
CA SER A 194 5.81 -8.69 3.67
C SER A 194 5.37 -7.42 4.40
N TYR A 195 4.36 -7.52 5.27
CA TYR A 195 3.90 -6.41 6.12
C TYR A 195 4.96 -5.96 7.13
N PHE A 196 5.64 -6.88 7.81
CA PHE A 196 6.68 -6.48 8.77
C PHE A 196 7.91 -5.88 8.08
N PHE A 197 8.36 -6.46 6.97
CA PHE A 197 9.47 -5.92 6.21
C PHE A 197 9.14 -4.56 5.58
N SER A 198 7.90 -4.34 5.15
CA SER A 198 7.50 -3.04 4.59
C SER A 198 7.59 -1.91 5.62
N LEU A 199 7.41 -2.17 6.93
CA LEU A 199 7.65 -1.16 7.97
C LEU A 199 9.11 -0.69 7.98
N LYS A 200 10.07 -1.63 7.90
CA LYS A 200 11.51 -1.31 7.89
C LYS A 200 11.94 -0.60 6.61
N VAL A 201 11.41 -1.04 5.47
CA VAL A 201 11.71 -0.36 4.19
C VAL A 201 11.07 1.03 4.15
N LYS A 202 9.89 1.22 4.77
CA LYS A 202 9.29 2.55 4.93
C LYS A 202 10.23 3.48 5.71
N GLU A 203 10.73 3.05 6.87
CA GLU A 203 11.68 3.84 7.68
C GLU A 203 12.89 4.29 6.84
N ALA A 204 13.45 3.38 6.04
CA ALA A 204 14.58 3.69 5.15
C ALA A 204 14.22 4.69 4.04
N ILE A 205 13.02 4.58 3.44
CA ILE A 205 12.53 5.53 2.43
C ILE A 205 12.28 6.90 3.03
N GLU A 206 11.60 6.97 4.18
CA GLU A 206 11.33 8.22 4.89
C GLU A 206 12.64 8.95 5.25
N TYR A 207 13.66 8.20 5.66
CA TYR A 207 14.99 8.74 5.95
C TYR A 207 15.70 9.25 4.69
N SER A 208 15.73 8.45 3.62
CA SER A 208 16.33 8.85 2.33
C SER A 208 15.67 10.10 1.78
N TYR A 209 14.34 10.17 1.80
CA TYR A 209 13.59 11.31 1.34
C TYR A 209 13.83 12.54 2.21
N SER A 210 13.73 12.44 3.55
CA SER A 210 13.97 13.58 4.43
C SER A 210 15.40 14.15 4.28
N ASN A 211 16.41 13.29 4.12
CA ASN A 211 17.78 13.72 3.90
C ASN A 211 17.97 14.47 2.58
N GLU A 212 17.40 13.95 1.48
CA GLU A 212 17.49 14.60 0.17
C GLU A 212 16.72 15.92 0.15
N ILE A 213 15.54 15.98 0.79
CA ILE A 213 14.60 17.10 0.59
C ILE A 213 14.77 18.22 1.60
N SER A 214 15.25 17.95 2.81
CA SER A 214 15.39 18.97 3.85
C SER A 214 16.28 20.14 3.46
N SER A 215 17.35 19.92 2.69
CA SER A 215 18.20 20.99 2.16
C SER A 215 17.55 21.72 0.98
N LEU A 216 16.89 20.97 0.09
CA LEU A 216 16.22 21.54 -1.08
C LEU A 216 15.06 22.44 -0.71
N VAL A 217 14.25 22.07 0.28
CA VAL A 217 13.13 22.90 0.78
C VAL A 217 13.66 24.17 1.43
N LYS A 218 14.74 24.09 2.20
CA LYS A 218 15.38 25.29 2.77
C LYS A 218 15.85 26.29 1.73
N LEU A 219 16.31 25.80 0.57
CA LEU A 219 16.81 26.66 -0.51
C LEU A 219 15.69 27.15 -1.44
N ALA A 220 14.69 26.32 -1.73
CA ALA A 220 13.67 26.61 -2.74
C ALA A 220 12.40 27.24 -2.14
N LEU A 221 12.09 26.95 -0.87
CA LEU A 221 10.82 27.24 -0.20
C LEU A 221 11.06 27.71 1.25
N GLU A 222 11.90 28.73 1.41
CA GLU A 222 12.32 29.25 2.73
C GLU A 222 11.13 29.55 3.67
N GLU A 223 10.07 30.15 3.12
CA GLU A 223 8.85 30.52 3.86
C GLU A 223 8.03 29.33 4.39
N TYR A 224 8.20 28.14 3.82
CA TYR A 224 7.45 26.93 4.17
C TYR A 224 8.30 25.89 4.91
N VAL A 225 9.55 26.20 5.27
CA VAL A 225 10.47 25.24 5.90
C VAL A 225 9.90 24.66 7.19
N GLN A 226 9.34 25.51 8.05
CA GLN A 226 8.80 25.08 9.33
C GLN A 226 7.57 24.19 9.16
N ASP A 227 6.69 24.54 8.21
CA ASP A 227 5.51 23.75 7.84
C ASP A 227 5.89 22.37 7.33
N PHE A 228 6.88 22.33 6.42
CA PHE A 228 7.41 21.09 5.87
C PHE A 228 8.03 20.22 6.98
N VAL A 229 8.91 20.77 7.84
CA VAL A 229 9.53 20.00 8.93
C VAL A 229 8.49 19.43 9.89
N SER A 230 7.44 20.20 10.19
CA SER A 230 6.32 19.77 11.05
C SER A 230 5.54 18.64 10.38
N ALA A 231 5.25 18.76 9.09
CA ALA A 231 4.61 17.71 8.29
C ALA A 231 5.43 16.42 8.23
N ARG A 232 6.76 16.53 8.06
CA ARG A 232 7.69 15.40 8.06
C ARG A 232 7.77 14.71 9.42
N THR A 233 7.84 15.47 10.50
CA THR A 233 7.84 14.94 11.87
C THR A 233 6.58 14.12 12.13
N TYR A 234 5.43 14.68 11.74
CA TYR A 234 4.15 13.98 11.82
C TYR A 234 4.13 12.69 10.98
N ALA A 235 4.53 12.75 9.71
CA ALA A 235 4.54 11.60 8.81
C ALA A 235 5.48 10.48 9.28
N GLN A 236 6.67 10.82 9.81
CA GLN A 236 7.63 9.86 10.35
C GLN A 236 7.13 9.16 11.62
N ASN A 237 6.29 9.83 12.42
CA ASN A 237 5.67 9.21 13.59
C ASN A 237 4.65 8.11 13.23
N ILE A 238 4.08 8.17 12.03
CA ILE A 238 3.20 7.13 11.51
C ILE A 238 4.07 5.96 11.06
N LYS A 239 4.14 4.88 11.86
CA LYS A 239 5.01 3.73 11.53
C LYS A 239 4.43 2.80 10.47
N ILE A 240 3.11 2.74 10.33
CA ILE A 240 2.43 1.84 9.40
C ILE A 240 2.78 2.18 7.95
N SER A 241 3.00 1.15 7.13
CA SER A 241 3.38 1.26 5.71
C SER A 241 2.24 0.94 4.76
N TYR A 242 1.29 0.13 5.22
CA TYR A 242 0.11 -0.28 4.49
C TYR A 242 -1.12 -0.07 5.37
N LEU A 243 -2.18 0.50 4.79
CA LEU A 243 -3.45 0.72 5.46
C LEU A 243 -4.57 0.15 4.58
N PRO A 244 -5.03 -1.08 4.82
CA PRO A 244 -6.06 -1.69 4.00
C PRO A 244 -7.41 -0.99 4.28
N LEU A 245 -7.89 -0.24 3.28
CA LEU A 245 -9.15 0.49 3.37
C LEU A 245 -10.16 0.01 2.35
N ILE A 246 -11.43 0.02 2.76
CA ILE A 246 -12.56 -0.09 1.85
C ILE A 246 -12.85 1.32 1.34
N LYS A 247 -12.65 1.54 0.04
CA LYS A 247 -12.71 2.86 -0.60
C LYS A 247 -13.99 3.01 -1.38
N ASN A 248 -14.70 4.11 -1.15
CA ASN A 248 -15.84 4.53 -1.95
C ASN A 248 -15.38 5.55 -3.02
N ALA A 249 -16.24 5.88 -3.99
CA ALA A 249 -15.91 6.81 -5.09
C ALA A 249 -15.38 8.17 -4.60
N HIS A 250 -15.97 8.74 -3.54
CA HIS A 250 -15.58 10.04 -2.98
C HIS A 250 -14.52 9.96 -1.85
N PHE A 251 -13.90 8.81 -1.65
CA PHE A 251 -12.97 8.61 -0.53
C PHE A 251 -11.76 9.56 -0.60
N TRP A 252 -11.32 9.94 -1.81
CA TRP A 252 -10.01 10.54 -2.03
C TRP A 252 -9.92 12.03 -1.82
N GLU A 253 -10.97 12.77 -2.17
CA GLU A 253 -11.06 14.21 -1.91
C GLU A 253 -10.96 14.50 -0.41
N ASN A 254 -11.55 13.62 0.40
CA ASN A 254 -11.60 13.70 1.86
C ASN A 254 -10.59 12.75 2.55
N ALA A 255 -9.59 12.24 1.82
CA ALA A 255 -8.65 11.30 2.38
C ALA A 255 -7.71 11.99 3.38
N LYS A 256 -7.78 11.55 4.63
CA LYS A 256 -6.89 11.96 5.72
C LYS A 256 -5.44 11.73 5.36
N TRP A 257 -4.61 12.73 5.66
CA TRP A 257 -3.17 12.63 5.48
C TRP A 257 -2.56 11.67 6.51
N VAL A 258 -1.96 10.58 6.03
CA VAL A 258 -1.27 9.59 6.85
C VAL A 258 0.22 9.50 6.49
N GLY A 259 0.74 10.54 5.86
CA GLY A 259 2.12 10.61 5.35
C GLY A 259 2.25 10.18 3.88
N PRO A 260 3.39 10.53 3.25
CA PRO A 260 3.58 10.39 1.82
C PRO A 260 3.84 8.95 1.37
N PHE A 261 4.40 8.12 2.25
CA PHE A 261 4.83 6.76 1.92
C PHE A 261 3.95 5.67 2.53
N VAL A 262 2.71 6.00 2.91
CA VAL A 262 1.70 5.01 3.30
C VAL A 262 0.89 4.60 2.09
N TYR A 263 0.84 3.30 1.83
CA TYR A 263 -0.03 2.74 0.82
C TYR A 263 -1.41 2.49 1.42
N MET A 264 -2.37 3.31 1.01
CA MET A 264 -3.80 3.11 1.26
C MET A 264 -4.42 2.34 0.11
#